data_AF-A0A6C0JT62-F1
#
_entry.id   AF-A0A6C0JT62-F1
#
_cell.length_a   1.000
_cell.length_b   1.000
_cell.length_c   1.000
_cell.angle_alpha   90.00
_cell.angle_beta   90.00
_cell.angle_gamma   90.00
#
_symmetry.space_group_name_H-M   'P 1'
#
loop_
_entity.id
_entity.type
_entity.pdbx_description
1 polymer ?
#
loop_
_entity_poly.entity_id
_entity_poly.type
_entity_poly.pdbx_seq_one_letter_code
_entity_poly.pdbx_strand_id
1 'polypeptide(L)'
;MVSDAILNCIQYINSFKAETSSNPFSYFTMIIHRAFWRRIEKERKRLYQKYKYIENSGIMDEEGLYEDSDVEHQYDQYDNISNFIRIYEENEIRKKLNKKQSKLEKFFE
;
A
#
# COMPACT_ATOMS: atom_id res chain seq x y z
N MET A 1 -9.11 -6.92 -5.97
CA MET A 1 -9.77 -5.75 -5.34
C MET A 1 -11.28 -5.93 -5.31
N VAL A 2 -11.94 -6.05 -6.48
CA VAL A 2 -13.41 -6.19 -6.60
C VAL A 2 -13.98 -7.34 -5.75
N SER A 3 -13.40 -8.54 -5.81
CA SER A 3 -13.88 -9.69 -5.03
C SER A 3 -13.81 -9.45 -3.51
N ASP A 4 -12.75 -8.79 -3.02
CA ASP A 4 -12.60 -8.43 -1.60
C ASP A 4 -13.66 -7.40 -1.19
N ALA A 5 -13.93 -6.41 -2.05
CA ALA A 5 -14.99 -5.43 -1.80
C ALA A 5 -16.38 -6.07 -1.75
N ILE A 6 -16.72 -6.96 -2.69
CA ILE A 6 -18.00 -7.69 -2.70
C ILE A 6 -18.13 -8.52 -1.42
N LEU A 7 -17.09 -9.24 -1.02
CA LEU A 7 -17.09 -10.02 0.22
C LEU A 7 -17.35 -9.14 1.45
N ASN A 8 -16.70 -7.97 1.53
CA ASN A 8 -16.94 -7.01 2.62
C ASN A 8 -18.38 -6.48 2.59
N CYS A 9 -18.94 -6.19 1.42
CA CYS A 9 -20.36 -5.77 1.31
C CYS A 9 -21.31 -6.85 1.84
N ILE A 10 -21.08 -8.12 1.49
CA ILE A 10 -21.89 -9.24 1.98
C ILE A 10 -21.74 -9.39 3.50
N GLN A 11 -20.52 -9.31 4.03
CA GLN A 11 -20.28 -9.44 5.47
C GLN A 11 -21.01 -8.38 6.30
N TYR A 12 -21.10 -7.15 5.78
CA TYR A 12 -21.71 -6.03 6.49
C TYR A 12 -23.17 -5.78 6.11
N ILE A 13 -23.79 -6.61 5.27
CA ILE A 13 -25.16 -6.38 4.79
C ILE A 13 -26.18 -6.31 5.95
N ASN A 14 -26.05 -7.20 6.94
CA ASN A 14 -26.94 -7.27 8.10
C ASN A 14 -26.68 -6.15 9.13
N SER A 15 -25.59 -5.41 8.97
CA SER A 15 -25.22 -4.29 9.85
C SER A 15 -25.78 -2.96 9.36
N PHE A 16 -26.43 -2.92 8.19
CA PHE A 16 -27.06 -1.72 7.67
C PHE A 16 -28.36 -1.43 8.43
N LYS A 17 -28.42 -0.26 9.09
CA LYS A 17 -29.61 0.24 9.79
C LYS A 17 -30.15 1.47 9.08
N ALA A 18 -31.31 1.32 8.43
CA ALA A 18 -31.99 2.40 7.71
C ALA A 18 -32.31 3.62 8.60
N GLU A 19 -32.46 3.42 9.90
CA GLU A 19 -32.67 4.48 10.90
C GLU A 19 -31.50 5.47 10.98
N THR A 20 -30.26 4.98 10.80
CA THR A 20 -29.04 5.80 10.92
C THR A 20 -28.51 6.30 9.58
N SER A 21 -28.81 5.59 8.49
CA SER A 21 -28.37 5.94 7.16
C SER A 21 -29.47 5.59 6.17
N SER A 22 -30.16 6.62 5.68
CA SER A 22 -31.26 6.46 4.72
C SER A 22 -30.77 5.97 3.35
N ASN A 23 -29.49 6.16 3.02
CA ASN A 23 -28.93 5.82 1.71
C ASN A 23 -28.03 4.56 1.74
N PRO A 24 -28.56 3.38 1.36
CA PRO A 24 -27.78 2.14 1.29
C PRO A 24 -26.66 2.20 0.25
N PHE A 25 -26.82 2.94 -0.85
CA PHE A 25 -25.78 3.07 -1.87
C PHE A 25 -24.52 3.73 -1.31
N SER A 26 -24.68 4.80 -0.52
CA SER A 26 -23.56 5.49 0.12
C SER A 26 -22.84 4.58 1.13
N TYR A 27 -23.61 3.83 1.92
CA TYR A 27 -23.08 2.85 2.88
C TYR A 27 -22.15 1.83 2.20
N PHE A 28 -22.61 1.20 1.12
CA PHE A 28 -21.81 0.24 0.38
C PHE A 28 -20.65 0.89 -0.37
N THR A 29 -20.81 2.09 -0.91
CA THR A 29 -19.72 2.85 -1.55
C THR A 29 -18.54 3.03 -0.60
N MET A 30 -18.81 3.41 0.66
CA MET A 30 -17.77 3.60 1.67
C MET A 30 -17.10 2.28 2.08
N ILE A 31 -17.86 1.18 2.15
CA ILE A 31 -17.31 -0.16 2.40
C ILE A 31 -16.36 -0.58 1.27
N ILE A 32 -16.80 -0.42 0.01
CA ILE A 32 -16.00 -0.75 -1.18
C ILE A 32 -14.72 0.07 -1.20
N HIS A 33 -14.82 1.38 -0.99
CA HIS A 33 -13.66 2.28 -0.97
C HIS A 33 -12.62 1.84 0.08
N ARG A 34 -13.06 1.53 1.30
CA ARG A 34 -12.16 1.05 2.37
C ARG A 34 -11.58 -0.33 2.07
N ALA A 35 -12.30 -1.22 1.38
CA ALA A 35 -11.77 -2.51 0.94
C ALA A 35 -10.66 -2.33 -0.12
N PHE A 36 -10.88 -1.45 -1.10
CA PHE A 36 -9.89 -1.15 -2.13
C PHE A 36 -8.61 -0.55 -1.54
N TRP A 37 -8.74 0.43 -0.66
CA TRP A 37 -7.59 1.02 0.02
C TRP A 37 -6.73 -0.02 0.74
N ARG A 38 -7.36 -0.90 1.54
CA ARG A 38 -6.67 -1.99 2.25
C ARG A 38 -5.95 -2.95 1.30
N ARG A 39 -6.57 -3.28 0.16
CA ARG A 39 -5.96 -4.20 -0.82
C ARG A 39 -4.76 -3.56 -1.51
N ILE A 40 -4.86 -2.29 -1.92
CA ILE A 40 -3.75 -1.54 -2.52
C ILE A 40 -2.57 -1.47 -1.55
N GLU A 41 -2.81 -1.14 -0.28
CA GLU A 41 -1.74 -1.04 0.72
C GLU A 41 -1.04 -2.38 0.96
N LYS A 42 -1.80 -3.50 0.99
CA LYS A 42 -1.23 -4.85 1.10
C LYS A 42 -0.37 -5.22 -0.10
N GLU A 43 -0.84 -5.00 -1.32
CA GLU A 43 -0.05 -5.29 -2.54
C GLU A 43 1.20 -4.40 -2.61
N ARG A 44 1.10 -3.12 -2.24
CA ARG A 44 2.24 -2.20 -2.19
C ARG A 44 3.30 -2.68 -1.18
N LYS A 45 2.87 -3.15 0.00
CA LYS A 45 3.78 -3.73 1.00
C LYS A 45 4.43 -5.02 0.49
N ARG A 46 3.68 -5.89 -0.18
CA ARG A 46 4.20 -7.12 -0.79
C ARG A 46 5.25 -6.81 -1.85
N LEU A 47 4.99 -5.80 -2.69
CA LEU A 47 5.94 -5.34 -3.70
C LEU A 47 7.22 -4.80 -3.07
N TYR A 48 7.10 -3.97 -2.03
CA TYR A 48 8.26 -3.49 -1.26
C TYR A 48 9.09 -4.65 -0.69
N GLN A 49 8.48 -5.67 -0.09
CA GLN A 49 9.20 -6.84 0.43
C GLN A 49 9.97 -7.57 -0.67
N LYS A 50 9.36 -7.72 -1.85
CA LYS A 50 10.03 -8.33 -3.00
C LYS A 50 11.26 -7.51 -3.41
N TYR A 51 11.13 -6.20 -3.56
CA TYR A 51 12.26 -5.36 -3.95
C TYR A 51 13.35 -5.28 -2.88
N LYS A 52 12.98 -5.19 -1.61
CA LYS A 52 13.95 -5.23 -0.50
C LYS A 52 14.71 -6.55 -0.43
N TYR A 53 14.04 -7.67 -0.73
CA TYR A 53 14.70 -8.96 -0.83
C TYR A 53 15.72 -8.99 -1.97
N ILE A 54 15.36 -8.45 -3.13
CA ILE A 54 16.26 -8.38 -4.29
C ILE A 54 17.47 -7.48 -3.99
N GLU A 55 17.25 -6.29 -3.42
CA GLU A 55 18.32 -5.39 -2.96
C GLU A 55 19.27 -6.09 -1.98
N ASN A 56 18.73 -6.78 -0.97
CA ASN A 56 19.54 -7.49 0.02
C ASN A 56 20.24 -8.75 -0.50
N SER A 57 19.78 -9.30 -1.63
CA SER A 57 20.32 -10.55 -2.19
C SER A 57 21.62 -10.37 -2.98
N GLY A 58 22.12 -9.14 -3.14
CA GLY A 58 23.32 -8.85 -3.93
C GLY A 58 23.14 -9.08 -5.44
N ILE A 59 21.96 -9.50 -5.90
CA ILE A 59 21.63 -9.65 -7.33
C ILE A 59 21.71 -8.30 -8.06
N MET A 60 21.60 -7.20 -7.32
CA MET A 60 21.71 -5.84 -7.85
C MET A 60 23.12 -5.25 -7.71
N ASP A 61 24.09 -6.02 -7.19
CA ASP A 61 25.49 -5.59 -7.16
C ASP A 61 26.08 -5.70 -8.58
N GLU A 62 26.83 -4.66 -8.93
CA GLU A 62 27.31 -4.26 -10.26
C GLU A 62 27.99 -5.36 -11.09
N GLU A 63 28.47 -6.44 -10.47
CA GLU A 63 29.25 -7.50 -11.12
C GLU A 63 28.43 -8.36 -12.11
N GLY A 64 27.09 -8.42 -11.99
CA GLY A 64 26.23 -9.19 -12.90
C GLY A 64 25.71 -8.41 -14.12
N LEU A 65 25.90 -7.09 -14.16
CA LEU A 65 25.31 -6.21 -15.17
C LEU A 65 26.16 -6.03 -16.43
N TYR A 66 27.43 -6.40 -16.39
CA TYR A 66 28.39 -6.16 -17.46
C TYR A 66 28.38 -7.18 -18.60
N GLU A 67 27.56 -8.24 -18.51
CA GLU A 67 27.64 -9.37 -19.44
C GLU A 67 26.69 -9.32 -20.65
N ASP A 68 25.67 -8.45 -20.69
CA ASP A 68 24.74 -8.44 -21.82
C ASP A 68 24.27 -7.05 -22.27
N SER A 69 24.14 -6.90 -23.58
CA SER A 69 23.94 -5.68 -24.36
C SER A 69 22.61 -4.90 -24.15
N ASP A 70 21.84 -5.23 -23.11
CA ASP A 70 20.57 -4.59 -22.71
C ASP A 70 20.70 -3.72 -21.45
N VAL A 71 21.88 -3.12 -21.28
CA VAL A 71 22.30 -2.39 -20.08
C VAL A 71 21.41 -1.18 -19.78
N GLU A 72 20.99 -0.44 -20.81
CA GLU A 72 20.21 0.81 -20.66
C GLU A 72 18.79 0.55 -20.09
N HIS A 73 18.12 -0.52 -20.56
CA HIS A 73 16.80 -0.92 -20.06
C HIS A 73 16.83 -1.52 -18.65
N GLN A 74 17.96 -2.06 -18.23
CA GLN A 74 18.16 -2.51 -16.86
C GLN A 74 18.33 -1.34 -15.91
N TYR A 75 19.17 -0.35 -16.22
CA TYR A 75 19.38 0.84 -15.37
C TYR A 75 18.08 1.62 -15.10
N ASP A 76 17.24 1.84 -16.11
CA ASP A 76 15.94 2.49 -15.92
C ASP A 76 15.03 1.70 -14.96
N GLN A 77 15.08 0.37 -14.99
CA GLN A 77 14.32 -0.47 -14.06
C GLN A 77 14.86 -0.37 -12.63
N TYR A 78 16.19 -0.32 -12.45
CA TYR A 78 16.81 -0.13 -11.13
C TYR A 78 16.45 1.23 -10.51
N ASP A 79 16.54 2.32 -11.28
CA ASP A 79 16.20 3.66 -10.79
C ASP A 79 14.73 3.76 -10.37
N ASN A 80 13.83 3.11 -11.11
CA ASN A 80 12.42 3.03 -10.76
C ASN A 80 12.19 2.22 -9.46
N ILE A 81 12.92 1.13 -9.24
CA ILE A 81 12.84 0.29 -8.04
C ILE A 81 13.38 1.03 -6.81
N SER A 82 14.56 1.65 -6.93
CA SER A 82 15.20 2.42 -5.86
C SER A 82 14.35 3.62 -5.45
N ASN A 83 13.81 4.36 -6.42
CA ASN A 83 12.86 5.45 -6.13
C ASN A 83 11.60 4.94 -5.42
N PHE A 84 11.05 3.80 -5.84
CA PHE A 84 9.88 3.20 -5.19
C PHE A 84 10.18 2.84 -3.72
N ILE A 85 11.32 2.19 -3.43
CA ILE A 85 11.74 1.82 -2.07
C ILE A 85 11.81 3.07 -1.20
N ARG A 86 12.51 4.11 -1.66
CA ARG A 86 12.64 5.38 -0.92
C ARG A 86 11.29 6.02 -0.63
N ILE A 87 10.44 6.19 -1.64
CA ILE A 87 9.10 6.78 -1.49
C ILE A 87 8.25 5.96 -0.50
N TYR A 88 8.35 4.63 -0.56
CA TYR A 88 7.61 3.76 0.34
C TYR A 88 8.06 3.95 1.80
N GLU A 89 9.38 3.95 2.06
CA GLU A 89 9.95 4.14 3.40
C GLU A 89 9.63 5.52 3.99
N GLU A 90 9.78 6.59 3.20
CA GLU A 90 9.40 7.94 3.62
C GLU A 90 7.91 8.06 3.99
N ASN A 91 7.04 7.40 3.22
CA ASN A 91 5.61 7.37 3.53
C ASN A 91 5.32 6.63 4.84
N GLU A 92 6.03 5.54 5.14
CA GLU A 92 5.88 4.80 6.39
C GLU A 92 6.39 5.61 7.59
N ILE A 93 7.50 6.36 7.42
CA ILE A 93 8.00 7.29 8.44
C ILE A 93 6.96 8.38 8.72
N ARG A 94 6.43 9.03 7.67
CA ARG A 94 5.38 10.05 7.79
C ARG A 94 4.14 9.53 8.52
N LYS A 95 3.66 8.33 8.18
CA LYS A 95 2.54 7.70 8.90
C LYS A 95 2.83 7.51 10.40
N LYS A 96 4.05 7.08 10.76
CA LYS A 96 4.45 6.91 12.17
C LYS A 96 4.49 8.24 12.92
N LEU A 97 5.02 9.30 12.29
CA LEU A 97 5.07 10.64 12.86
C LEU A 97 3.66 11.20 13.11
N ASN A 98 2.77 11.12 12.11
CA ASN A 98 1.39 11.59 12.24
C ASN A 98 0.63 10.84 13.35
N LYS A 99 0.86 9.52 13.50
CA LYS A 99 0.27 8.73 14.59
C LYS A 99 0.78 9.16 15.97
N LYS A 100 2.04 9.58 16.08
CA LYS A 100 2.62 10.08 17.33
C LYS A 100 2.04 11.45 17.71
N GLN A 101 1.89 12.35 16.74
CA GLN A 101 1.27 13.68 16.95
C GLN A 101 -0.18 13.56 17.43
N SER A 102 -1.01 12.78 16.73
CA SER A 102 -2.42 12.55 17.13
C SER A 102 -2.53 11.91 18.52
N LYS A 103 -1.56 11.08 18.94
CA LYS A 103 -1.54 10.52 20.28
C LYS A 103 -1.22 11.57 21.34
N LEU A 104 -0.29 12.49 21.06
CA LEU A 104 0.03 13.61 21.96
C LEU A 104 -1.16 14.54 22.14
N GLU A 105 -1.85 14.92 21.06
CA GLU A 105 -3.03 15.80 21.12
C GLU A 105 -4.10 15.23 22.07
N LYS A 106 -4.38 13.91 21.97
CA LYS A 106 -5.30 13.20 22.86
C LYS A 106 -4.85 13.07 24.32
N PHE A 107 -3.60 13.40 24.65
CA PHE A 107 -3.12 13.43 26.03
C PHE A 107 -3.28 14.81 26.68
N PHE A 108 -3.38 15.88 25.87
CA PHE A 108 -3.54 17.26 26.35
C PHE A 108 -5.00 17.71 26.39
N GLU A 109 -5.92 16.93 25.80
CA GLU A 109 -7.38 17.05 25.90
C GLU A 109 -7.92 16.19 27.04
#